data_AF-A0A0B4GVI9-F1
#
_entry.id   AF-A0A0B4GVI9-F1
#
_cell.length_a   1.000
_cell.length_b   1.000
_cell.length_c   1.000
_cell.angle_alpha   90.00
_cell.angle_beta   90.00
_cell.angle_gamma   90.00
#
_symmetry.space_group_name_H-M   'P 1'
#
loop_
_entity.id
_entity.type
_entity.pdbx_description
1 polymer ?
#
loop_
_entity_poly.entity_id
_entity_poly.type
_entity_poly.pdbx_seq_one_letter_code
_entity_poly.pdbx_strand_id
1 'polypeptide(L)'
;MVIGLLTITAIPTITGVGQAVSAQKRQNAASKEQEKIHLAASFVGEDPLSDAMPTCFLKDGKLVLEFPGDNVDGHKFCGFHFKYPGEEQHLGLVSSIQDEPPVLNWIYVNRDTHALEYGSRKDTLGHIVGPWGWSEDERFLTLDGNTAGFMARRREHHGVERWILYWDPEADGDSEQQGRVASVMLHRKPVLGMESTYVRDGEE
;
A
#
# COMPACT_ATOMS: atom_id res chain seq x y z
N MET A 1 10.61 64.96 -42.26
CA MET A 1 11.34 63.68 -42.20
C MET A 1 11.67 63.43 -40.74
N VAL A 2 10.92 62.53 -40.09
CA VAL A 2 11.07 62.19 -38.67
C VAL A 2 11.29 60.69 -38.58
N ILE A 3 12.30 60.31 -37.81
CA ILE A 3 12.81 58.97 -37.55
C ILE A 3 11.78 58.16 -36.76
N GLY A 4 11.39 56.99 -37.27
CA GLY A 4 10.51 56.04 -36.57
C GLY A 4 11.34 54.93 -35.90
N LEU A 5 11.55 55.07 -34.59
CA LEU A 5 12.14 54.06 -33.70
C LEU A 5 11.00 53.39 -32.91
N LEU A 6 10.94 52.05 -32.89
CA LEU A 6 10.33 51.14 -31.88
C LEU A 6 10.08 49.77 -32.54
N THR A 7 11.04 48.84 -32.58
CA THR A 7 11.19 47.73 -31.62
C THR A 7 9.90 47.29 -30.93
N ILE A 8 9.41 46.09 -31.24
CA ILE A 8 9.04 45.03 -30.28
C ILE A 8 8.89 43.72 -31.07
N THR A 9 9.87 42.84 -30.87
CA THR A 9 9.74 41.39 -31.03
C THR A 9 8.83 40.88 -29.91
N ALA A 10 7.53 40.69 -30.17
CA ALA A 10 6.64 40.04 -29.20
C ALA A 10 6.49 38.56 -29.59
N ILE A 11 7.19 37.73 -28.84
CA ILE A 11 7.22 36.27 -28.90
C ILE A 11 5.83 35.71 -28.55
N PRO A 12 5.15 34.96 -29.44
CA PRO A 12 3.89 34.31 -29.10
C PRO A 12 4.14 32.90 -28.55
N THR A 13 4.70 32.74 -27.34
CA THR A 13 4.92 31.40 -26.75
C THR A 13 4.87 31.38 -25.22
N ILE A 14 3.75 31.71 -24.58
CA ILE A 14 3.62 31.54 -23.10
C ILE A 14 2.42 30.67 -22.69
N THR A 15 1.47 30.34 -23.57
CA THR A 15 0.31 29.50 -23.21
C THR A 15 0.55 27.99 -23.23
N GLY A 16 1.68 27.51 -23.78
CA GLY A 16 1.98 26.07 -23.87
C GLY A 16 2.61 25.45 -22.63
N VAL A 17 3.34 26.24 -21.82
CA VAL A 17 4.18 25.70 -20.73
C VAL A 17 3.38 25.31 -19.48
N GLY A 18 2.29 26.01 -19.16
CA GLY A 18 1.48 25.71 -17.97
C GLY A 18 0.73 24.37 -18.04
N GLN A 19 0.23 24.00 -19.22
CA GLN A 19 -0.44 22.71 -19.45
C GLN A 19 0.57 21.54 -19.50
N ALA A 20 1.78 21.78 -20.02
CA ALA A 20 2.83 20.77 -20.04
C ALA A 20 3.35 20.46 -18.62
N VAL A 21 3.53 21.49 -17.78
CA VAL A 21 3.97 21.30 -16.39
C VAL A 21 2.90 20.60 -15.54
N SER A 22 1.62 20.95 -15.71
CA SER A 22 0.53 20.27 -14.98
C SER A 22 0.35 18.82 -15.42
N ALA A 23 0.47 18.52 -16.72
CA ALA A 23 0.47 17.16 -17.25
C ALA A 23 1.69 16.37 -16.76
N GLN A 24 2.87 16.96 -16.75
CA GLN A 24 4.09 16.33 -16.23
C GLN A 24 3.99 16.03 -14.73
N LYS A 25 3.47 16.97 -13.92
CA LYS A 25 3.27 16.77 -12.48
C LYS A 25 2.24 15.67 -12.21
N ARG A 26 1.17 15.60 -13.00
CA ARG A 26 0.14 14.55 -12.91
C ARG A 26 0.67 13.18 -13.35
N GLN A 27 1.49 13.14 -14.40
CA GLN A 27 2.14 11.91 -14.86
C GLN A 27 3.18 11.43 -13.85
N ASN A 28 3.97 12.33 -13.26
CA ASN A 28 4.92 11.98 -12.20
C ASN A 28 4.21 11.46 -10.95
N ALA A 29 3.07 12.05 -10.56
CA ALA A 29 2.25 11.53 -9.46
C ALA A 29 1.68 10.13 -9.77
N ALA A 30 1.14 9.93 -10.98
CA ALA A 30 0.59 8.63 -11.40
C ALA A 30 1.67 7.54 -11.54
N SER A 31 2.89 7.88 -11.95
CA SER A 31 4.03 6.96 -12.01
C SER A 31 4.51 6.56 -10.62
N LYS A 32 4.50 7.49 -9.65
CA LYS A 32 4.83 7.23 -8.25
C LYS A 32 3.80 6.33 -7.56
N GLU A 33 2.51 6.51 -7.85
CA GLU A 33 1.44 5.66 -7.33
C GLU A 33 1.54 4.19 -7.81
N GLN A 34 2.25 3.94 -8.93
CA GLN A 34 2.46 2.59 -9.48
C GLN A 34 3.81 1.97 -9.10
N GLU A 35 4.57 2.60 -8.18
CA GLU A 35 5.80 2.01 -7.67
C GLU A 35 5.50 0.74 -6.86
N LYS A 36 6.05 -0.39 -7.33
CA LYS A 36 5.89 -1.67 -6.65
C LYS A 36 6.63 -1.64 -5.32
N ILE A 37 5.96 -2.15 -4.30
CA ILE A 37 6.48 -2.25 -2.95
C ILE A 37 6.26 -3.64 -2.38
N HIS A 38 7.14 -4.02 -1.47
CA HIS A 38 6.92 -5.11 -0.55
C HIS A 38 6.36 -4.57 0.77
N LEU A 39 5.67 -5.43 1.51
CA LEU A 39 5.22 -5.15 2.86
C LEU A 39 5.97 -6.05 3.84
N ALA A 40 6.33 -5.47 4.98
CA ALA A 40 6.87 -6.20 6.12
C ALA A 40 6.15 -5.76 7.39
N ALA A 41 6.03 -6.63 8.39
CA ALA A 41 5.35 -6.31 9.64
C ALA A 41 6.34 -6.14 10.79
N SER A 42 6.07 -5.20 11.70
CA SER A 42 6.72 -5.13 13.01
C SER A 42 5.68 -5.29 14.11
N PHE A 43 5.98 -6.07 15.13
CA PHE A 43 5.11 -6.23 16.30
C PHE A 43 5.17 -5.01 17.21
N VAL A 44 4.03 -4.60 17.76
CA VAL A 44 3.90 -3.40 18.61
C VAL A 44 3.33 -3.80 19.97
N GLY A 45 3.88 -3.22 21.04
CA GLY A 45 3.48 -3.45 22.43
C GLY A 45 4.61 -3.10 23.40
N GLU A 46 4.35 -3.12 24.71
CA GLU A 46 5.39 -2.99 25.74
C GLU A 46 6.37 -4.17 25.70
N ASP A 47 5.84 -5.37 25.44
CA ASP A 47 6.61 -6.60 25.19
C ASP A 47 6.19 -7.17 23.81
N PRO A 48 6.83 -6.74 22.72
CA PRO A 48 6.45 -7.18 21.38
C PRO A 48 6.72 -8.67 21.22
N LEU A 49 5.80 -9.38 20.56
CA LEU A 49 5.90 -10.82 20.33
C LEU A 49 7.23 -11.26 19.68
N SER A 50 7.80 -10.41 18.82
CA SER A 50 9.06 -10.66 18.14
C SER A 50 9.70 -9.37 17.64
N ASP A 51 11.02 -9.28 17.75
CA ASP A 51 11.84 -8.23 17.11
C ASP A 51 12.10 -8.48 15.63
N ALA A 52 11.69 -9.64 15.11
CA ALA A 52 11.81 -9.94 13.69
C ALA A 52 10.90 -9.03 12.85
N MET A 53 11.31 -8.79 11.61
CA MET A 53 10.56 -8.04 10.60
C MET A 53 10.05 -9.02 9.53
N PRO A 54 9.02 -9.84 9.81
CA PRO A 54 8.49 -10.79 8.84
C PRO A 54 7.93 -10.10 7.60
N THR A 55 8.03 -10.79 6.46
CA THR A 55 7.55 -10.29 5.17
C THR A 55 6.10 -10.73 4.92
N CYS A 56 5.31 -9.91 4.25
CA CYS A 56 3.95 -10.26 3.87
C CYS A 56 3.92 -11.10 2.58
N PHE A 57 3.14 -12.17 2.59
CA PHE A 57 2.90 -13.08 1.47
C PHE A 57 1.40 -13.26 1.23
N LEU A 58 1.03 -13.55 -0.01
CA LEU A 58 -0.30 -13.91 -0.44
C LEU A 58 -0.36 -15.43 -0.57
N LYS A 59 -1.22 -16.06 0.23
CA LYS A 59 -1.39 -17.51 0.19
C LYS A 59 -2.80 -17.90 0.57
N ASP A 60 -3.38 -18.80 -0.22
CA ASP A 60 -4.69 -19.43 0.05
C ASP A 60 -5.78 -18.38 0.38
N GLY A 61 -5.81 -17.30 -0.42
CA GLY A 61 -6.80 -16.21 -0.30
C GLY A 61 -6.51 -15.17 0.80
N LYS A 62 -5.46 -15.35 1.61
CA LYS A 62 -5.15 -14.49 2.76
C LYS A 62 -3.75 -13.87 2.68
N LEU A 63 -3.57 -12.76 3.40
CA LEU A 63 -2.26 -12.18 3.66
C LEU A 63 -1.67 -12.83 4.91
N VAL A 64 -0.47 -13.39 4.76
CA VAL A 64 0.25 -14.12 5.80
C VAL A 64 1.64 -13.55 6.03
N LEU A 65 2.21 -13.79 7.20
CA LEU A 65 3.57 -13.38 7.56
C LEU A 65 4.54 -14.55 7.44
N GLU A 66 5.64 -14.33 6.72
CA GLU A 66 6.81 -15.21 6.67
C GLU A 66 7.91 -14.65 7.58
N PHE A 67 8.28 -15.38 8.62
CA PHE A 67 9.38 -15.02 9.50
C PHE A 67 10.73 -15.41 8.88
N PRO A 68 11.83 -14.75 9.26
CA PRO A 68 13.16 -15.16 8.84
C PRO A 68 13.43 -16.64 9.18
N GLY A 69 13.68 -17.46 8.15
CA GLY A 69 13.91 -18.91 8.31
C GLY A 69 12.68 -19.79 8.08
N ASP A 70 11.47 -19.21 8.02
CA ASP A 70 10.28 -19.89 7.54
C ASP A 70 10.28 -19.94 5.99
N ASN A 71 9.46 -20.82 5.44
CA ASN A 71 9.21 -20.86 4.00
C ASN A 71 7.69 -20.94 3.78
N VAL A 72 7.12 -19.83 3.36
CA VAL A 72 5.74 -19.77 2.90
C VAL A 72 5.73 -20.04 1.41
N ASP A 73 5.25 -21.23 1.01
CA ASP A 73 4.92 -21.51 -0.38
C ASP A 73 3.76 -20.61 -0.83
N GLY A 74 4.04 -19.37 -1.20
CA GLY A 74 3.06 -18.35 -1.56
C GLY A 74 3.74 -17.24 -2.36
N HIS A 75 2.96 -16.24 -2.75
CA HIS A 75 3.48 -15.14 -3.54
C HIS A 75 3.87 -13.97 -2.64
N LYS A 76 5.12 -13.53 -2.66
CA LYS A 76 5.56 -12.39 -1.87
C LYS A 76 4.74 -11.16 -2.26
N PHE A 77 4.22 -10.43 -1.28
CA PHE A 77 3.46 -9.21 -1.56
C PHE A 77 4.29 -8.26 -2.42
N CYS A 78 3.76 -7.92 -3.59
CA CYS A 78 4.38 -7.01 -4.54
C CYS A 78 3.28 -6.13 -5.13
N GLY A 79 2.98 -5.05 -4.41
CA GLY A 79 1.79 -4.25 -4.63
C GLY A 79 2.05 -2.77 -4.83
N PHE A 80 1.00 -2.05 -5.17
CA PHE A 80 1.00 -0.61 -5.35
C PHE A 80 -0.43 -0.09 -5.20
N HIS A 81 -0.59 1.21 -5.03
CA HIS A 81 -1.91 1.82 -4.90
C HIS A 81 -2.55 1.99 -6.28
N PHE A 82 -3.83 1.65 -6.39
CA PHE A 82 -4.56 1.82 -7.63
C PHE A 82 -5.97 2.29 -7.37
N LYS A 83 -6.49 3.13 -8.25
CA LYS A 83 -7.82 3.70 -8.09
C LYS A 83 -8.88 2.61 -8.17
N TYR A 84 -9.62 2.40 -7.08
CA TYR A 84 -10.65 1.37 -7.03
C TYR A 84 -11.82 1.75 -7.94
N PRO A 85 -12.30 0.84 -8.81
CA PRO A 85 -13.42 1.10 -9.71
C PRO A 85 -14.77 1.05 -8.95
N GLY A 86 -15.03 2.04 -8.10
CA GLY A 86 -16.29 2.27 -7.39
C GLY A 86 -16.78 3.72 -7.55
N GLU A 87 -17.94 4.05 -7.00
CA GLU A 87 -18.50 5.40 -7.08
C GLU A 87 -17.64 6.42 -6.31
N GLU A 88 -17.22 6.07 -5.09
CA GLU A 88 -16.37 6.92 -4.25
C GLU A 88 -14.91 6.96 -4.73
N GLN A 89 -14.54 6.08 -5.66
CA GLN A 89 -13.22 6.07 -6.31
C GLN A 89 -12.02 6.10 -5.34
N HIS A 90 -12.18 5.44 -4.19
CA HIS A 90 -11.14 5.34 -3.18
C HIS A 90 -9.82 4.79 -3.72
N LEU A 91 -8.73 5.15 -3.06
CA LEU A 91 -7.44 4.55 -3.32
C LEU A 91 -7.47 3.11 -2.80
N GLY A 92 -7.39 2.16 -3.72
CA GLY A 92 -7.30 0.73 -3.43
C GLY A 92 -5.85 0.27 -3.35
N LEU A 93 -5.64 -0.94 -2.86
CA LEU A 93 -4.33 -1.60 -2.86
C LEU A 93 -4.42 -2.85 -3.74
N VAL A 94 -3.49 -3.01 -4.67
CA VAL A 94 -3.37 -4.22 -5.50
C VAL A 94 -2.03 -4.90 -5.26
N SER A 95 -1.97 -6.20 -5.47
CA SER A 95 -0.73 -6.98 -5.42
C SER A 95 -0.69 -7.99 -6.54
N SER A 96 0.50 -8.30 -7.05
CA SER A 96 0.63 -9.47 -7.92
C SER A 96 0.44 -10.75 -7.11
N ILE A 97 -0.14 -11.77 -7.75
CA ILE A 97 -0.34 -13.11 -7.18
C ILE A 97 0.46 -14.20 -7.88
N GLN A 98 1.08 -13.83 -9.00
CA GLN A 98 1.97 -14.65 -9.83
C GLN A 98 2.87 -13.71 -10.63
N ASP A 99 4.05 -14.18 -11.02
CA ASP A 99 5.01 -13.35 -11.75
C ASP A 99 4.73 -13.28 -13.26
N GLU A 100 4.42 -14.41 -13.91
CA GLU A 100 4.24 -14.45 -15.37
C GLU A 100 3.05 -15.32 -15.83
N PRO A 101 2.08 -14.75 -16.59
CA PRO A 101 1.84 -13.30 -16.71
C PRO A 101 1.44 -12.71 -15.35
N PRO A 102 1.80 -11.47 -15.02
CA PRO A 102 1.43 -10.91 -13.72
C PRO A 102 -0.10 -10.76 -13.64
N VAL A 103 -0.71 -11.44 -12.67
CA VAL A 103 -2.13 -11.27 -12.33
C VAL A 103 -2.21 -10.41 -11.08
N LEU A 104 -3.06 -9.39 -11.11
CA LEU A 104 -3.28 -8.48 -10.00
C LEU A 104 -4.62 -8.79 -9.32
N ASN A 105 -4.56 -8.90 -7.99
CA ASN A 105 -5.75 -8.93 -7.14
C ASN A 105 -5.77 -7.71 -6.23
N TRP A 106 -6.99 -7.31 -5.85
CA TRP A 106 -7.23 -6.30 -4.85
C TRP A 106 -7.01 -6.88 -3.46
N ILE A 107 -6.43 -6.06 -2.58
CA ILE A 107 -6.36 -6.34 -1.16
C ILE A 107 -7.55 -5.70 -0.48
N TYR A 108 -8.23 -6.46 0.36
CA TYR A 108 -9.41 -6.00 1.08
C TYR A 108 -9.46 -6.66 2.47
N VAL A 109 -10.23 -6.07 3.36
CA VAL A 109 -10.54 -6.67 4.66
C VAL A 109 -11.92 -7.31 4.56
N ASN A 110 -11.96 -8.62 4.79
CA ASN A 110 -13.22 -9.36 4.87
C ASN A 110 -14.01 -8.84 6.08
N ARG A 111 -15.22 -8.33 5.84
CA ARG A 111 -16.03 -7.67 6.86
C ARG A 111 -16.49 -8.61 7.98
N ASP A 112 -16.65 -9.89 7.67
CA ASP A 112 -17.16 -10.87 8.62
C ASP A 112 -16.04 -11.47 9.48
N THR A 113 -14.85 -11.67 8.89
CA THR A 113 -13.72 -12.33 9.55
C THR A 113 -12.62 -11.39 10.00
N HIS A 114 -12.66 -10.14 9.54
CA HIS A 114 -11.62 -9.11 9.69
C HIS A 114 -10.27 -9.50 9.07
N ALA A 115 -10.17 -10.60 8.33
CA ALA A 115 -8.92 -11.03 7.71
C ALA A 115 -8.57 -10.14 6.51
N LEU A 116 -7.28 -9.85 6.34
CA LEU A 116 -6.78 -9.30 5.08
C LEU A 116 -6.75 -10.42 4.04
N GLU A 117 -7.53 -10.23 2.99
CA GLU A 117 -7.71 -11.16 1.89
C GLU A 117 -7.32 -10.50 0.56
N TYR A 118 -7.19 -11.33 -0.47
CA TYR A 118 -6.93 -10.85 -1.82
C TYR A 118 -7.81 -11.56 -2.84
N GLY A 119 -8.32 -10.79 -3.81
CA GLY A 119 -9.29 -11.33 -4.77
C GLY A 119 -9.53 -10.42 -5.97
N SER A 120 -10.38 -10.88 -6.87
CA SER A 120 -10.88 -10.07 -7.97
C SER A 120 -11.83 -8.98 -7.46
N ARG A 121 -12.20 -8.03 -8.32
CA ARG A 121 -13.20 -7.00 -7.99
C ARG A 121 -14.57 -7.58 -7.57
N LYS A 122 -14.91 -8.80 -7.99
CA LYS A 122 -16.17 -9.42 -7.59
C LYS A 122 -16.12 -9.91 -6.14
N ASP A 123 -14.95 -10.37 -5.71
CA ASP A 123 -14.72 -10.93 -4.38
C ASP A 123 -14.68 -9.83 -3.32
N THR A 124 -14.33 -8.60 -3.72
CA THR A 124 -14.28 -7.43 -2.82
C THR A 124 -15.64 -6.83 -2.47
N LEU A 125 -16.74 -7.28 -3.10
CA LEU A 125 -18.06 -6.69 -2.92
C LEU A 125 -18.58 -6.89 -1.49
N GLY A 126 -18.98 -5.80 -0.83
CA GLY A 126 -19.48 -5.83 0.56
C GLY A 126 -18.38 -5.83 1.63
N HIS A 127 -17.11 -5.88 1.22
CA HIS A 127 -15.93 -5.84 2.08
C HIS A 127 -15.28 -4.45 2.10
N ILE A 128 -14.29 -4.28 2.99
CA ILE A 128 -13.59 -2.99 3.14
C ILE A 128 -12.42 -2.97 2.15
N VAL A 129 -12.53 -2.12 1.14
CA VAL A 129 -11.56 -2.03 0.03
C VAL A 129 -10.63 -0.82 0.12
N GLY A 130 -10.75 -0.03 1.18
CA GLY A 130 -10.03 1.22 1.36
C GLY A 130 -10.86 2.26 2.14
N PRO A 131 -10.37 3.51 2.20
CA PRO A 131 -9.21 4.00 1.46
C PRO A 131 -7.90 3.45 2.04
N TRP A 132 -7.09 2.82 1.20
CA TRP A 132 -5.71 2.46 1.53
C TRP A 132 -4.81 3.67 1.33
N GLY A 133 -3.74 3.78 2.10
CA GLY A 133 -2.79 4.87 1.95
C GLY A 133 -1.47 4.58 2.64
N TRP A 134 -0.70 5.65 2.81
CA TRP A 134 0.49 5.68 3.64
C TRP A 134 0.30 6.66 4.80
N SER A 135 1.04 6.45 5.88
CA SER A 135 1.25 7.46 6.92
C SER A 135 1.92 8.71 6.35
N GLU A 136 1.88 9.82 7.07
CA GLU A 136 2.44 11.11 6.63
C GLU A 136 3.95 11.05 6.29
N ASP A 137 4.67 10.15 6.94
CA ASP A 137 6.10 9.89 6.73
C ASP A 137 6.37 8.80 5.67
N GLU A 138 5.32 8.30 5.01
CA GLU A 138 5.32 7.26 3.98
C GLU A 138 5.93 5.90 4.42
N ARG A 139 6.01 5.66 5.73
CA ARG A 139 6.62 4.43 6.27
C ARG A 139 5.61 3.30 6.47
N PHE A 140 4.39 3.63 6.87
CA PHE A 140 3.40 2.65 7.33
C PHE A 140 2.16 2.65 6.44
N LEU A 141 1.67 1.45 6.12
CA LEU A 141 0.40 1.28 5.41
C LEU A 141 -0.73 1.78 6.31
N THR A 142 -1.65 2.54 5.74
CA THR A 142 -2.87 2.98 6.41
C THR A 142 -4.09 2.37 5.75
N LEU A 143 -5.10 2.10 6.57
CA LEU A 143 -6.46 1.82 6.11
C LEU A 143 -7.40 2.79 6.83
N ASP A 144 -8.22 3.48 6.05
CA ASP A 144 -9.06 4.59 6.52
C ASP A 144 -8.25 5.69 7.24
N GLY A 145 -7.04 5.94 6.74
CA GLY A 145 -6.11 6.92 7.31
C GLY A 145 -5.43 6.49 8.62
N ASN A 146 -5.73 5.31 9.16
CA ASN A 146 -5.15 4.83 10.42
C ASN A 146 -4.04 3.80 10.20
N THR A 147 -2.92 3.94 10.91
CA THR A 147 -1.82 2.95 10.95
C THR A 147 -2.05 1.85 11.99
N ALA A 148 -2.98 2.07 12.93
CA ALA A 148 -3.40 1.11 13.93
C ALA A 148 -4.52 0.19 13.41
N GLY A 149 -4.86 -0.82 14.23
CA GLY A 149 -5.89 -1.81 13.92
C GLY A 149 -5.38 -3.05 13.18
N PHE A 150 -4.17 -3.03 12.62
CA PHE A 150 -3.59 -4.25 12.04
C PHE A 150 -3.15 -5.22 13.13
N MET A 151 -3.54 -6.48 12.98
CA MET A 151 -3.21 -7.57 13.91
C MET A 151 -2.67 -8.78 13.14
N ALA A 152 -1.73 -9.49 13.75
CA ALA A 152 -1.31 -10.80 13.31
C ALA A 152 -1.87 -11.86 14.27
N ARG A 153 -2.54 -12.89 13.74
CA ARG A 153 -3.05 -14.01 14.53
C ARG A 153 -2.50 -15.33 14.01
N ARG A 154 -1.93 -16.16 14.90
CA ARG A 154 -1.52 -17.52 14.55
C ARG A 154 -2.75 -18.42 14.51
N ARG A 155 -3.03 -19.01 13.35
CA ARG A 155 -4.19 -19.88 13.09
C ARG A 155 -3.79 -21.03 12.17
N GLU A 156 -4.44 -22.17 12.34
CA GLU A 156 -4.37 -23.23 11.33
C GLU A 156 -5.12 -22.79 10.07
N HIS A 157 -4.46 -22.88 8.91
CA HIS A 157 -5.02 -22.55 7.61
C HIS A 157 -4.53 -23.57 6.58
N HIS A 158 -5.47 -24.33 6.01
CA HIS A 158 -5.18 -25.47 5.14
C HIS A 158 -4.22 -26.50 5.76
N GLY A 159 -4.41 -26.82 7.04
CA GLY A 159 -3.63 -27.84 7.76
C GLY A 159 -2.22 -27.41 8.16
N VAL A 160 -1.87 -26.13 8.00
CA VAL A 160 -0.59 -25.56 8.44
C VAL A 160 -0.85 -24.35 9.34
N GLU A 161 -0.17 -24.27 10.48
CA GLU A 161 -0.21 -23.06 11.30
C GLU A 161 0.50 -21.90 10.59
N ARG A 162 -0.19 -20.77 10.45
CA ARG A 162 0.34 -19.56 9.82
C ARG A 162 -0.03 -18.33 10.63
N TRP A 163 0.80 -17.31 10.51
CA TRP A 163 0.48 -15.97 10.97
C TRP A 163 -0.30 -15.24 9.90
N ILE A 164 -1.57 -14.96 10.16
CA ILE A 164 -2.49 -14.32 9.21
C ILE A 164 -2.74 -12.89 9.67
N LEU A 165 -2.77 -11.96 8.72
CA LEU A 165 -3.06 -10.55 8.97
C LEU A 165 -4.58 -10.29 9.04
N TYR A 166 -4.97 -9.44 9.98
CA TYR A 166 -6.32 -8.97 10.22
C TYR A 166 -6.31 -7.45 10.40
N TRP A 167 -7.46 -6.81 10.23
CA TRP A 167 -7.66 -5.41 10.57
C TRP A 167 -8.95 -5.23 11.38
N ASP A 168 -8.76 -4.71 12.59
CA ASP A 168 -9.82 -4.43 13.55
C ASP A 168 -9.41 -3.21 14.38
N PRO A 169 -9.88 -1.99 14.04
CA PRO A 169 -9.50 -0.76 14.72
C PRO A 169 -10.09 -0.67 16.14
N GLU A 170 -11.16 -1.42 16.41
CA GLU A 170 -11.87 -1.43 17.70
C GLU A 170 -11.36 -2.54 18.63
N ALA A 171 -10.45 -3.41 18.16
CA ALA A 171 -9.88 -4.44 19.00
C ALA A 171 -8.93 -3.83 20.03
N ASP A 172 -9.34 -3.84 21.29
CA ASP A 172 -8.41 -3.69 22.40
C ASP A 172 -7.40 -4.84 22.32
N GLY A 173 -6.10 -4.50 22.26
CA GLY A 173 -4.98 -5.44 22.14
C GLY A 173 -4.83 -6.44 23.29
N ASP A 174 -5.80 -6.46 24.21
CA ASP A 174 -5.85 -7.21 25.45
C ASP A 174 -6.88 -8.36 25.43
N SER A 175 -7.46 -8.67 24.26
CA SER A 175 -8.33 -9.84 24.15
C SER A 175 -7.51 -11.14 24.28
N GLU A 176 -7.36 -11.62 25.52
CA GLU A 176 -6.84 -12.93 25.96
C GLU A 176 -7.68 -14.11 25.42
N GLN A 177 -8.01 -14.14 24.13
CA GLN A 177 -8.68 -15.28 23.52
C GLN A 177 -7.67 -16.23 22.87
N GLN A 178 -7.02 -17.03 23.72
CA GLN A 178 -6.47 -18.38 23.47
C GLN A 178 -5.66 -18.62 22.18
N GLY A 179 -5.04 -17.59 21.61
CA GLY A 179 -4.16 -17.74 20.46
C GLY A 179 -3.13 -16.63 20.45
N ARG A 180 -1.96 -16.92 19.88
CA ARG A 180 -0.89 -15.93 19.74
C ARG A 180 -1.41 -14.84 18.78
N VAL A 181 -1.92 -13.76 19.34
CA VAL A 181 -2.41 -12.56 18.65
C VAL A 181 -1.48 -11.41 19.05
N ALA A 182 -1.11 -10.57 18.10
CA ALA A 182 -0.31 -9.40 18.39
C ALA A 182 -0.65 -8.25 17.43
N SER A 183 -0.63 -7.03 17.92
CA SER A 183 -0.75 -5.83 17.08
C SER A 183 0.51 -5.65 16.25
N VAL A 184 0.34 -5.24 14.99
CA VAL A 184 1.44 -5.05 14.05
C VAL A 184 1.31 -3.71 13.32
N MET A 185 2.45 -3.17 12.91
CA MET A 185 2.50 -2.10 11.91
C MET A 185 3.08 -2.65 10.61
N LEU A 186 2.49 -2.28 9.47
CA LEU A 186 2.91 -2.75 8.15
C LEU A 186 3.78 -1.68 7.47
N HIS A 187 5.04 -2.02 7.24
CA HIS A 187 6.06 -1.15 6.66
C HIS A 187 6.12 -1.28 5.15
N ARG A 188 6.23 -0.14 4.46
CA ARG A 188 6.65 -0.09 3.06
C ARG A 188 8.12 -0.50 2.95
N LYS A 189 8.42 -1.48 2.10
CA LYS A 189 9.78 -1.84 1.68
C LYS A 189 9.89 -1.65 0.17
N PRO A 190 10.66 -0.66 -0.31
CA PRO A 190 10.89 -0.47 -1.73
C PRO A 190 11.48 -1.73 -2.36
N VAL A 191 11.09 -2.03 -3.61
CA VAL A 191 11.75 -3.09 -4.39
C VAL A 191 13.13 -2.56 -4.81
N LEU A 192 14.20 -3.27 -4.44
CA LEU A 192 15.59 -2.89 -4.75
C LEU A 192 15.76 -2.54 -6.23
N GLY A 193 16.31 -1.37 -6.52
CA GLY A 193 16.41 -0.77 -7.87
C GLY A 193 15.40 0.37 -8.13
N MET A 194 14.49 0.64 -7.19
CA MET A 194 13.58 1.79 -7.19
C MET A 194 13.81 2.63 -5.93
N GLU A 195 14.79 3.54 -5.96
CA GLU A 195 14.99 4.51 -4.88
C GLU A 195 14.12 5.76 -5.12
N SER A 196 13.03 5.91 -4.34
CA SER A 196 12.20 7.12 -4.34
C SER A 196 12.51 7.97 -3.10
N THR A 197 13.56 8.80 -3.14
CA THR A 197 13.70 9.88 -2.15
C THR A 197 12.81 11.04 -2.62
N TYR A 198 11.78 11.38 -1.84
CA TYR A 198 11.08 12.65 -2.01
C TYR A 198 12.06 13.79 -1.75
N VAL A 199 12.54 14.43 -2.81
CA VAL A 199 13.05 15.79 -2.69
C VAL A 199 11.82 16.66 -2.48
N ARG A 200 11.60 17.11 -1.25
CA ARG A 200 10.76 18.29 -1.03
C ARG A 200 11.51 19.43 -1.71
N ASP A 201 10.98 19.93 -2.82
CA ASP A 201 11.39 21.23 -3.34
C ASP A 201 11.13 22.23 -2.21
N GLY A 202 12.20 22.61 -1.52
CA GLY A 202 12.18 23.73 -0.62
C GLY A 202 11.88 24.96 -1.45
N GLU A 203 10.84 25.68 -1.07
CA GLU A 203 10.64 27.06 -1.51
C GLU A 203 11.80 27.90 -0.96
N GLU A 204 12.65 28.39 -1.86
CA GLU A 204 13.36 29.68 -1.73
C GLU A 204 13.08 30.53 -2.97
#